data_AF-A0A3D3PLQ6-F1
#
_entry.id   AF-A0A3D3PLQ6-F1
#
_cell.length_a   1.000
_cell.length_b   1.000
_cell.length_c   1.000
_cell.angle_alpha   90.00
_cell.angle_beta   90.00
_cell.angle_gamma   90.00
#
_symmetry.space_group_name_H-M   'P 1'
#
loop_
_entity.id
_entity.type
_entity.pdbx_description
1 polymer ?
#
loop_
_entity_poly.entity_id
_entity_poly.type
_entity_poly.pdbx_seq_one_letter_code
_entity_poly.pdbx_strand_id
1 'polypeptide(L)' 'MLTDRFGRSIEYLRLSVTDRCDLRCTYCLPKGFKGFEEPQHWLTF' A
#
# COMPACT_ATOMS: atom_id res chain seq x y z
N MET A 1 -3.13 24.47 -4.19
CA MET A 1 -2.00 23.53 -4.38
C MET A 1 -1.89 22.71 -3.11
N LEU A 2 -1.84 21.38 -3.21
CA LEU A 2 -1.79 20.51 -2.03
C LEU A 2 -0.32 20.40 -1.59
N THR A 3 -0.01 20.98 -0.43
CA THR A 3 1.36 21.07 0.10
C THR A 3 1.39 20.44 1.48
N ASP A 4 2.41 19.60 1.75
CA ASP A 4 2.59 19.03 3.09
C ASP A 4 3.16 20.05 4.10
N ARG A 5 3.31 19.64 5.36
CA ARG A 5 3.83 20.51 6.43
C ARG A 5 5.31 20.91 6.26
N PHE A 6 6.04 20.23 5.36
CA PHE A 6 7.44 20.51 5.05
C PHE A 6 7.60 21.35 3.79
N GLY A 7 6.51 21.83 3.18
CA GLY A 7 6.55 22.68 2.00
C GLY A 7 6.73 21.92 0.67
N ARG A 8 6.60 20.59 0.67
CA ARG A 8 6.70 19.80 -0.58
C ARG A 8 5.37 19.77 -1.30
N SER A 9 5.39 19.98 -2.61
CA SER A 9 4.21 19.82 -3.46
C SER A 9 3.93 18.34 -3.69
N ILE A 10 2.65 17.96 -3.69
CA ILE A 10 2.23 16.63 -4.10
C ILE A 10 2.13 16.59 -5.63
N GLU A 11 2.95 15.75 -6.26
CA GLU A 11 3.07 15.67 -7.72
C GLU A 11 2.39 14.44 -8.33
N TYR A 12 2.37 13.31 -7.60
CA TYR A 12 1.78 12.07 -8.07
C TYR A 12 1.16 11.27 -6.93
N LEU A 13 0.24 10.38 -7.30
CA LEU A 13 -0.39 9.41 -6.42
C LEU A 13 0.03 8.00 -6.84
N ARG A 14 0.54 7.21 -5.89
CA ARG A 14 0.76 5.77 -6.07
C ARG A 14 -0.41 5.01 -5.46
N LEU A 15 -1.14 4.27 -6.29
CA LEU A 15 -2.22 3.40 -5.85
C LEU A 15 -1.79 1.94 -5.93
N SER A 16 -1.83 1.23 -4.81
CA SER A 16 -1.63 -0.21 -4.76
C SER A 16 -2.98 -0.90 -4.93
N VAL A 17 -3.17 -1.63 -6.03
CA VAL A 17 -4.45 -2.27 -6.36
C VAL A 17 -4.63 -3.58 -5.61
N THR A 18 -3.54 -4.31 -5.41
CA THR A 18 -3.54 -5.59 -4.72
C THR A 18 -2.26 -5.74 -3.90
N ASP A 19 -2.39 -6.44 -2.80
CA ASP A 19 -1.33 -6.91 -1.94
C ASP A 19 -0.77 -8.28 -2.39
N ARG A 20 -1.48 -8.98 -3.27
CA ARG A 20 -1.10 -10.31 -3.78
C ARG A 20 -0.03 -10.19 -4.86
N CYS A 21 0.97 -11.06 -4.75
CA CYS A 21 2.07 -11.16 -5.68
C CYS A 21 2.43 -12.64 -5.92
N ASP A 22 2.72 -12.99 -7.17
CA ASP A 22 3.11 -14.35 -7.58
C ASP A 22 4.57 -14.67 -7.22
N LEU A 23 5.34 -13.66 -6.82
CA LEU A 23 6.72 -13.80 -6.36
C LEU A 23 6.80 -13.84 -4.83
N ARG A 24 7.89 -14.43 -4.33
CA ARG A 24 8.22 -14.55 -2.89
C ARG A 24 9.64 -14.06 -2.62
N CYS A 25 9.89 -12.81 -3.01
CA CYS A 25 11.19 -12.18 -2.81
C CYS A 25 11.50 -12.06 -1.33
N THR A 26 12.66 -12.54 -0.87
CA THR A 26 13.04 -12.55 0.55
C THR A 26 13.08 -11.17 1.20
N TYR A 27 13.34 -10.12 0.42
CA TYR A 27 13.37 -8.72 0.87
C TYR A 27 12.01 -8.02 0.83
N CYS A 28 10.99 -8.60 0.20
CA CYS A 28 9.67 -7.98 0.03
C CYS A 28 8.58 -8.81 0.71
N LEU A 29 8.52 -10.11 0.43
CA LEU A 29 7.56 -11.08 0.97
C LEU A 29 8.32 -12.23 1.65
N PRO A 30 8.72 -12.05 2.93
CA PRO A 30 9.49 -13.06 3.66
C PRO A 30 8.67 -14.34 3.90
N LYS A 31 9.39 -15.44 4.15
CA LYS A 31 8.76 -16.73 4.46
C LYS A 31 7.85 -16.58 5.70
N GLY A 32 6.60 -17.03 5.57
CA GLY A 32 5.62 -16.94 6.65
C GLY A 32 4.78 -15.66 6.66
N PHE A 33 4.91 -14.78 5.65
CA PHE A 33 3.99 -13.66 5.48
C PHE A 33 2.54 -14.15 5.30
N LYS A 34 1.62 -13.63 6.12
CA LYS A 34 0.19 -13.99 6.13
C LYS A 34 -0.74 -12.78 6.01
N GLY A 35 -0.20 -11.59 5.73
CA GLY A 35 -0.94 -10.33 5.78
C GLY A 35 -1.75 -10.00 4.53
N PHE A 36 -2.33 -10.99 3.85
CA PHE A 36 -3.31 -10.70 2.79
C PHE A 36 -4.64 -10.43 3.49
N GLU A 37 -4.92 -9.17 3.82
CA GLU A 37 -6.13 -8.81 4.55
C GLU A 37 -7.37 -8.98 3.67
N GLU A 38 -8.44 -9.53 4.24
CA GLU A 38 -9.81 -9.37 3.72
C GLU A 38 -10.45 -8.23 4.50
N PRO A 39 -10.46 -7.01 3.95
CA PRO A 39 -10.86 -5.86 4.69
C PRO A 39 -12.38 -5.79 4.77
N GLN A 40 -12.91 -6.18 5.92
CA GLN A 40 -14.34 -6.20 6.16
C GLN A 40 -15.00 -4.80 6.19
N HIS A 41 -14.21 -3.72 6.20
CA HIS A 41 -14.69 -2.36 6.44
C HIS A 41 -14.14 -1.31 5.47
N TRP A 42 -13.48 -1.69 4.38
CA TRP A 42 -12.95 -0.69 3.45
C TRP A 42 -14.09 0.14 2.82
N LEU A 43 -13.94 1.47 2.92
CA LEU A 43 -14.84 2.47 2.31
C LEU A 43 -16.30 2.39 2.79
N THR A 44 -16.53 1.86 4.00
CA THR A 44 -17.82 2.03 4.68
C THR A 44 -17.91 3.45 5.25
N PHE A 45 -19.04 4.11 5.00
CA PHE A 45 -19.38 5.45 5.50
C PHE A 45 -20.42 5.34 6.61
#